data_AF-A0A7S2F030-F1
#
_entry.id   AF-A0A7S2F030-F1
#
_cell.length_a   1.000
_cell.length_b   1.000
_cell.length_c   1.000
_cell.angle_alpha   90.00
_cell.angle_beta   90.00
_cell.angle_gamma   90.00
#
_symmetry.space_group_name_H-M   'P 1'
#
loop_
_entity.id
_entity.type
_entity.pdbx_description
1 polymer ?
#
loop_
_entity_poly.entity_id
_entity_poly.type
_entity_poly.pdbx_seq_one_letter_code
_entity_poly.pdbx_strand_id
1 'polypeptide(L)'
;IRAAVGVQAVAKDGSTINIQIRAGMSLGQIMSGIVGKKMPRYCMFGDTVNTGSRMESTGTPGMIHATDAIRRACLDSQTGKGFVFQDTGGMQIKGKGLMSTFLVDPQQVLASA
;
A
#
# COMPACT_ATOMS: atom_id res chain seq x y z
N ILE A 1 0.26 -5.44 9.86
CA ILE A 1 -0.40 -6.04 8.68
C ILE A 1 0.68 -6.82 7.94
N ARG A 2 0.69 -8.16 8.01
CA ARG A 2 1.60 -8.99 7.22
C ARG A 2 1.14 -8.86 5.77
N ALA A 3 1.92 -8.16 4.93
CA ALA A 3 1.60 -8.06 3.52
C ALA A 3 1.60 -9.47 2.93
N ALA A 4 0.49 -9.80 2.28
CA ALA A 4 0.13 -11.15 1.90
C ALA A 4 1.13 -11.73 0.91
N VAL A 5 1.99 -12.62 1.41
CA VAL A 5 2.81 -13.51 0.61
C VAL A 5 1.88 -14.50 -0.07
N GLY A 6 1.97 -14.59 -1.41
CA GLY A 6 1.36 -15.60 -2.28
C GLY A 6 0.14 -16.31 -1.68
N VAL A 7 -1.04 -15.70 -1.80
CA VAL A 7 -2.26 -16.35 -1.33
C VAL A 7 -2.61 -17.42 -2.34
N GLN A 8 -2.62 -18.69 -1.91
CA GLN A 8 -3.10 -19.77 -2.75
C GLN A 8 -4.59 -19.95 -2.53
N ALA A 9 -5.38 -19.82 -3.59
CA ALA A 9 -6.78 -20.24 -3.57
C ALA A 9 -6.90 -21.62 -4.18
N VAL A 10 -7.69 -22.49 -3.55
CA VAL A 10 -8.07 -23.77 -4.12
C VAL A 10 -9.39 -23.57 -4.84
N ALA A 11 -9.38 -23.75 -6.16
CA ALA A 11 -10.59 -23.71 -6.96
C ALA A 11 -11.44 -24.96 -6.71
N LYS A 12 -12.74 -24.89 -7.06
CA LYS A 12 -13.70 -25.98 -6.82
C LYS A 12 -13.33 -27.30 -7.53
N ASP A 13 -12.49 -27.23 -8.56
CA ASP A 13 -11.96 -28.37 -9.31
C ASP A 13 -10.68 -28.98 -8.69
N GLY A 14 -10.22 -28.46 -7.54
CA GLY A 14 -9.01 -28.90 -6.86
C GLY A 14 -7.72 -28.25 -7.37
N SER A 15 -7.79 -27.37 -8.37
CA SER A 15 -6.61 -26.64 -8.87
C SER A 15 -6.18 -25.53 -7.90
N THR A 16 -4.86 -25.36 -7.75
CA THR A 16 -4.29 -24.30 -6.92
C THR A 16 -3.98 -23.07 -7.77
N ILE A 17 -4.56 -21.93 -7.41
CA ILE A 17 -4.37 -20.64 -8.07
C ILE A 17 -3.51 -19.75 -7.19
N ASN A 18 -2.41 -19.25 -7.75
CA ASN A 18 -1.59 -18.23 -7.11
C ASN A 18 -2.26 -16.87 -7.24
N ILE A 19 -2.67 -16.30 -6.12
CA ILE A 19 -3.21 -14.94 -6.03
C ILE A 19 -2.10 -14.00 -5.60
N GLN A 20 -1.91 -12.97 -6.40
CA GLN A 20 -1.04 -11.85 -6.07
C GLN A 20 -1.88 -10.65 -5.63
N ILE A 21 -1.46 -10.02 -4.55
CA ILE A 21 -2.07 -8.80 -4.03
C ILE A 21 -1.09 -7.65 -4.26
N ARG A 22 -1.61 -6.51 -4.71
CA ARG A 22 -0.89 -5.24 -4.73
C ARG A 22 -1.44 -4.34 -3.63
N ALA A 23 -0.60 -3.51 -3.04
CA ALA A 23 -1.01 -2.58 -2.00
C ALA A 23 -0.38 -1.20 -2.21
N GLY A 24 -1.15 -0.15 -1.92
CA GLY A 24 -0.69 1.23 -1.96
C GLY A 24 -0.76 1.87 -0.58
N MET A 25 0.27 2.62 -0.20
CA MET A 25 0.36 3.27 1.10
C MET A 25 0.70 4.75 0.97
N SER A 26 0.00 5.58 1.74
CA SER A 26 0.24 7.01 1.85
C SER A 26 -0.04 7.48 3.26
N LEU A 27 0.73 8.44 3.76
CA LEU A 27 0.56 9.05 5.08
C LEU A 27 0.23 10.53 4.94
N GLY A 28 -0.74 11.00 5.73
CA GLY A 28 -1.17 12.39 5.75
C GLY A 28 -2.49 12.58 6.49
N GLN A 29 -2.95 13.83 6.53
CA GLN A 29 -4.23 14.19 7.16
C GLN A 29 -5.42 13.67 6.34
N ILE A 30 -6.49 13.30 7.04
CA ILE A 30 -7.75 12.85 6.43
C ILE A 30 -8.93 13.44 7.21
N MET A 31 -10.07 13.54 6.51
CA MET A 31 -11.38 13.76 7.12
C MET A 31 -12.12 12.43 7.18
N SER A 32 -12.86 12.17 8.25
CA SER A 32 -13.61 10.92 8.40
C SER A 32 -15.00 11.17 8.96
N GLY A 33 -15.98 10.36 8.57
CA GLY A 33 -17.36 10.53 9.00
C GLY A 33 -18.31 9.42 8.54
N ILE A 34 -19.56 9.49 8.99
CA ILE A 34 -20.62 8.56 8.58
C ILE A 34 -21.38 9.14 7.38
N VAL A 35 -21.54 8.34 6.34
CA VAL A 35 -22.24 8.70 5.11
C VAL A 35 -23.50 7.86 4.95
N GLY A 36 -24.62 8.53 4.70
CA GLY A 36 -25.92 7.91 4.43
C GLY A 36 -26.79 7.73 5.67
N LYS A 37 -28.10 7.94 5.52
CA LYS A 37 -29.08 7.86 6.61
C LYS A 37 -29.67 6.46 6.81
N LYS A 38 -29.95 5.74 5.71
CA LYS A 38 -30.57 4.40 5.74
C LYS A 38 -29.55 3.26 5.88
N MET A 39 -28.36 3.43 5.30
CA MET A 39 -27.24 2.51 5.42
C MET A 39 -25.97 3.31 5.72
N PRO A 40 -25.75 3.67 7.00
CA PRO A 40 -24.59 4.46 7.40
C PRO A 40 -23.31 3.69 7.13
N ARG A 41 -22.38 4.30 6.39
CA ARG A 41 -21.02 3.77 6.16
C ARG A 41 -20.00 4.75 6.71
N TYR A 42 -19.03 4.23 7.47
CA TYR A 42 -17.89 5.03 7.89
C TYR A 42 -16.94 5.19 6.70
N CYS A 43 -16.67 6.45 6.32
CA CYS A 43 -15.88 6.78 5.15
C CYS A 43 -14.77 7.75 5.50
N MET A 44 -13.61 7.53 4.90
CA MET A 44 -12.45 8.42 4.96
C MET A 44 -12.34 9.18 3.64
N PHE A 45 -12.08 10.48 3.72
CA PHE A 45 -11.95 11.39 2.59
C PHE A 45 -10.68 12.23 2.73
N GLY A 46 -10.14 12.65 1.60
CA GLY A 46 -9.01 13.55 1.54
C GLY A 46 -8.02 13.20 0.45
N ASP A 47 -7.04 14.08 0.29
CA ASP A 47 -5.97 13.91 -0.69
C ASP A 47 -5.07 12.71 -0.35
N THR A 48 -4.89 12.38 0.93
CA THR A 48 -4.14 11.20 1.37
C THR A 48 -4.76 9.90 0.84
N VAL A 49 -6.08 9.69 1.01
CA VAL A 49 -6.74 8.47 0.47
C VAL A 49 -6.69 8.38 -1.05
N ASN A 50 -6.81 9.52 -1.74
CA ASN A 50 -6.63 9.57 -3.20
C ASN A 50 -5.20 9.20 -3.61
N THR A 51 -4.20 9.70 -2.88
CA THR A 51 -2.79 9.37 -3.12
C THR A 51 -2.52 7.89 -2.87
N GLY A 52 -3.01 7.32 -1.77
CA GLY A 52 -2.89 5.89 -1.48
C GLY A 52 -3.55 5.02 -2.54
N SER A 53 -4.73 5.41 -3.02
CA SER A 53 -5.40 4.74 -4.15
C SER A 53 -4.55 4.82 -5.43
N ARG A 54 -3.88 5.94 -5.69
CA ARG A 54 -2.94 6.03 -6.82
C ARG A 54 -1.79 5.05 -6.65
N MET A 55 -1.14 5.03 -5.50
CA MET A 55 -0.05 4.09 -5.22
C MET A 55 -0.48 2.62 -5.40
N GLU A 56 -1.70 2.27 -5.02
CA GLU A 56 -2.23 0.91 -5.24
C GLU A 56 -2.46 0.63 -6.73
N SER A 57 -3.09 1.56 -7.45
CA SER A 57 -3.41 1.40 -8.87
C SER A 57 -2.19 1.33 -9.79
N THR A 58 -1.09 1.98 -9.40
CA THR A 58 0.19 2.01 -10.13
C THR A 58 1.21 1.01 -9.59
N GLY A 59 0.87 0.27 -8.54
CA GLY A 59 1.77 -0.66 -7.88
C GLY A 59 1.92 -1.98 -8.63
N THR A 60 3.07 -2.61 -8.46
CA THR A 60 3.36 -3.93 -9.04
C THR A 60 2.68 -5.04 -8.22
N PRO A 61 2.09 -6.07 -8.86
CA PRO A 61 1.56 -7.24 -8.16
C PRO A 61 2.60 -7.88 -7.22
N GLY A 62 2.18 -8.19 -5.99
CA GLY A 62 3.06 -8.75 -4.96
C GLY A 62 3.90 -7.74 -4.20
N MET A 63 3.88 -6.46 -4.59
CA MET A 63 4.65 -5.39 -3.95
C MET A 63 3.74 -4.37 -3.26
N ILE A 64 4.34 -3.64 -2.33
CA ILE A 64 3.72 -2.48 -1.68
C ILE A 64 4.33 -1.22 -2.29
N HIS A 65 3.50 -0.34 -2.85
CA HIS A 65 3.92 0.97 -3.34
C HIS A 65 3.63 2.02 -2.27
N ALA A 66 4.66 2.73 -1.83
CA ALA A 66 4.58 3.68 -0.72
C ALA A 66 5.06 5.08 -1.13
N THR A 67 4.48 6.10 -0.52
CA THR A 67 5.00 7.48 -0.62
C THR A 67 6.22 7.68 0.30
N ASP A 68 7.01 8.72 0.04
CA ASP A 68 8.15 9.07 0.89
C ASP A 68 7.78 9.33 2.36
N ALA A 69 6.58 9.85 2.63
CA ALA A 69 6.10 10.05 3.99
C ALA A 69 5.98 8.71 4.77
N ILE A 70 5.54 7.64 4.10
CA ILE A 70 5.49 6.29 4.69
C ILE A 70 6.90 5.77 4.93
N ARG A 71 7.80 5.94 3.96
CA ARG A 71 9.21 5.53 4.11
C ARG A 71 9.85 6.16 5.33
N ARG A 72 9.76 7.48 5.48
CA ARG A 72 10.32 8.21 6.63
C ARG A 72 9.73 7.73 7.94
N ALA A 73 8.39 7.69 8.04
CA ALA A 73 7.71 7.22 9.24
C ALA A 73 8.09 5.77 9.62
N CYS A 74 8.33 4.91 8.63
CA CYS A 74 8.77 3.55 8.86
C CYS A 74 10.21 3.50 9.38
N LEU A 75 11.14 4.20 8.72
CA LEU A 75 12.56 4.25 9.08
C LEU A 75 12.81 4.90 10.46
N ASP A 76 12.00 5.89 10.83
CA ASP A 76 12.08 6.57 12.13
C ASP A 76 11.55 5.69 13.28
N SER A 77 10.77 4.65 12.97
CA SER A 77 10.21 3.72 13.96
C SER A 77 11.18 2.58 14.28
N GLN A 78 11.25 2.14 15.55
CA GLN A 78 12.02 0.95 15.93
C GLN A 78 11.55 -0.34 15.21
N THR A 79 10.30 -0.35 14.73
CA THR A 79 9.66 -1.39 13.91
C THR A 79 10.05 -1.36 12.43
N GLY A 80 10.77 -0.33 11.97
CA GLY A 80 11.23 -0.18 10.58
C GLY A 80 12.40 -1.09 10.20
N LYS A 81 13.03 -1.74 11.19
CA LYS A 81 14.15 -2.66 10.97
C LYS A 81 13.67 -3.85 10.12
N GLY A 82 14.11 -3.90 8.87
CA GLY A 82 13.80 -4.98 7.93
C GLY A 82 13.08 -4.54 6.65
N PHE A 83 12.54 -3.32 6.58
CA PHE A 83 11.93 -2.82 5.34
C PHE A 83 12.98 -2.23 4.40
N VAL A 84 13.07 -2.78 3.19
CA VAL A 84 13.91 -2.25 2.12
C VAL A 84 13.02 -1.52 1.12
N PHE A 85 13.26 -0.22 0.97
CA PHE A 85 12.53 0.64 0.05
C PHE A 85 13.35 0.86 -1.22
N GLN A 86 12.83 0.36 -2.34
CA GLN A 86 13.42 0.52 -3.66
C GLN A 86 12.85 1.79 -4.31
N ASP A 87 13.71 2.69 -4.76
CA ASP A 87 13.25 3.90 -5.46
C ASP A 87 12.66 3.53 -6.82
N THR A 88 11.57 4.21 -7.17
CA THR A 88 10.87 4.05 -8.45
C THR A 88 11.29 5.10 -9.49
N GLY A 89 12.11 6.08 -9.12
CA GLY A 89 12.44 7.24 -9.96
C GLY A 89 11.39 8.36 -9.89
N GLY A 90 10.37 8.18 -9.06
CA GLY A 90 9.28 9.14 -8.85
C GLY A 90 8.15 9.04 -9.87
N MET A 91 7.01 9.64 -9.52
CA MET A 91 5.77 9.54 -10.28
C MET A 91 5.04 10.87 -10.37
N GLN A 92 4.51 11.18 -11.54
CA GLN A 92 3.64 12.34 -11.75
C GLN A 92 2.27 12.11 -11.11
N ILE A 93 1.93 12.90 -10.09
CA ILE A 93 0.64 12.86 -9.42
C ILE A 93 -0.11 14.17 -9.69
N LYS A 94 -1.35 14.03 -10.17
CA LYS A 94 -2.22 15.18 -10.47
C LYS A 94 -2.35 16.09 -9.25
N GLY A 95 -2.00 17.37 -9.42
CA GLY A 95 -2.07 18.38 -8.35
C GLY A 95 -0.86 18.41 -7.41
N LYS A 96 0.08 17.47 -7.51
CA LYS A 96 1.30 17.42 -6.69
C LYS A 96 2.61 17.45 -7.48
N GLY A 97 2.56 17.20 -8.79
CA GLY A 97 3.74 17.12 -9.64
C GLY A 97 4.49 15.81 -9.43
N LEU A 98 5.82 15.85 -9.59
CA LEU A 98 6.67 14.69 -9.41
C LEU A 98 6.84 14.37 -7.92
N MET A 99 6.36 13.21 -7.50
CA MET A 99 6.49 12.71 -6.13
C MET A 99 7.45 11.53 -6.09
N SER A 100 8.40 11.53 -5.15
CA SER A 100 9.23 10.35 -4.87
C SER A 100 8.39 9.24 -4.26
N THR A 101 8.48 8.06 -4.86
CA THR A 101 7.73 6.87 -4.43
C THR A 101 8.64 5.65 -4.38
N PHE A 102 8.25 4.66 -3.59
CA PHE A 102 9.09 3.51 -3.28
C PHE A 102 8.30 2.22 -3.38
N LEU A 103 8.96 1.16 -3.83
CA LEU A 103 8.44 -0.20 -3.78
C LEU A 103 9.08 -0.96 -2.62
N VAL A 104 8.27 -1.76 -1.94
CA VAL A 104 8.71 -2.65 -0.87
C VAL A 104 8.29 -4.06 -1.23
N ASP A 105 9.24 -4.98 -1.20
CA ASP A 105 8.99 -6.40 -1.35
C ASP A 105 8.72 -7.02 0.03
N PRO A 106 7.49 -7.50 0.30
CA PRO A 106 7.16 -8.19 1.55
C PRO A 106 8.04 -9.41 1.84
N GLN A 107 8.53 -10.11 0.81
CA GLN A 107 9.30 -11.33 0.97
C GLN A 107 10.68 -11.05 1.57
N GLN A 108 11.29 -9.93 1.19
CA GLN A 108 12.59 -9.50 1.71
C GLN A 108 12.54 -9.18 3.21
N VAL A 109 11.41 -8.64 3.69
CA VAL A 109 11.19 -8.33 5.10
C VAL A 109 11.12 -9.61 5.94
N LEU A 110 10.43 -10.64 5.44
CA LEU A 110 10.31 -11.93 6.12
C LEU A 110 11.60 -12.71 6.14
N ALA A 111 12.44 -12.58 5.12
CA ALA A 111 13.76 -13.23 5.08
C ALA A 111 14.77 -12.58 6.06
N SER A 112 14.51 -11.36 6.51
CA SER A 112 15.41 -10.58 7.38
C SER A 112 14.99 -10.57 8.86
N ALA A 113 13.92 -11.28 9.21
CA ALA A 113 13.34 -11.39 10.56
C ALA A 113 13.57 -12.80 11.14
#